data_AF-A0A958RIG9-F1
#
_entry.id   AF-A0A958RIG9-F1
#
_cell.length_a   1.000
_cell.length_b   1.000
_cell.length_c   1.000
_cell.angle_alpha   90.00
_cell.angle_beta   90.00
_cell.angle_gamma   90.00
#
_symmetry.space_group_name_H-M   'P 1'
#
loop_
_entity.id
_entity.type
_entity.pdbx_description
1 polymer ?
#
loop_
_entity_poly.entity_id
_entity_poly.type
_entity_poly.pdbx_seq_one_letter_code
_entity_poly.pdbx_strand_id
1 'polypeptide(L)'
;EQLDYCKILVENLQIQKQKQTLGELDAVIEYDKEVIHLEIIYKFYLYDETLGTSELERWIGPNRNDSLIQKITKLKNKQLPLLYSTECKSVINELRLDISSIQQRVLFKAQLYVPYQATVNFKNLNEACVCGFYIHKEQLDEFKTSLFYMPPKLDWFLEINDDVKWLNFESFKTDVMVFLKASKSPLVWIKQPNEHVLKCFLVWW
;
A
#
# COMPACT_ATOMS: atom_id res chain seq x y z
N GLU A 1 -4.90 19.97 -8.39
CA GLU A 1 -3.96 21.03 -8.80
C GLU A 1 -2.57 20.45 -8.90
N GLN A 2 -1.92 20.62 -10.05
CA GLN A 2 -0.48 20.38 -10.16
C GLN A 2 0.19 21.56 -9.46
N LEU A 3 1.12 21.31 -8.54
CA LEU A 3 1.88 22.39 -7.91
C LEU A 3 2.60 23.16 -9.04
N ASP A 4 2.48 24.48 -9.08
CA ASP A 4 3.08 25.33 -10.14
C ASP A 4 4.60 25.12 -10.31
N TYR A 5 5.25 24.57 -9.30
CA TYR A 5 6.69 24.28 -9.23
C TYR A 5 7.05 22.82 -9.55
N CYS A 6 6.07 21.98 -9.91
CA CYS A 6 6.27 20.57 -10.21
C CYS A 6 5.76 20.24 -11.62
N LYS A 7 6.66 19.89 -12.52
CA LYS A 7 6.34 19.47 -13.89
C LYS A 7 6.64 17.99 -14.06
N ILE A 8 5.65 17.24 -14.52
CA ILE A 8 5.84 15.84 -14.91
C ILE A 8 6.52 15.81 -16.27
N LEU A 9 7.69 15.17 -16.35
CA LEU A 9 8.43 15.00 -17.60
C LEU A 9 8.07 13.67 -18.26
N VAL A 10 7.95 12.61 -17.46
CA VAL A 10 7.60 11.25 -17.91
C VAL A 10 6.85 10.51 -16.80
N GLU A 11 5.90 9.67 -17.18
CA GLU A 11 5.20 8.74 -16.29
C GLU A 11 5.27 7.32 -16.86
N ASN A 12 5.35 6.31 -15.98
CA ASN A 12 5.29 4.89 -16.32
C ASN A 12 6.26 4.51 -17.45
N LEU A 13 7.52 4.98 -17.37
CA LEU A 13 8.52 4.76 -18.41
C LEU A 13 9.00 3.32 -18.37
N GLN A 14 8.51 2.50 -19.31
CA GLN A 14 8.91 1.11 -19.40
C GLN A 14 10.33 0.96 -19.97
N ILE A 15 11.19 0.24 -19.25
CA ILE A 15 12.56 -0.07 -19.69
C ILE A 15 12.61 -1.49 -20.24
N GLN A 16 12.98 -1.62 -21.51
CA GLN A 16 12.99 -2.90 -22.22
C GLN A 16 14.38 -3.24 -22.76
N LYS A 17 14.68 -4.53 -22.79
CA LYS A 17 15.82 -5.11 -23.51
C LYS A 17 15.27 -6.09 -24.54
N GLN A 18 15.39 -5.74 -25.82
CA GLN A 18 14.78 -6.50 -26.92
C GLN A 18 13.26 -6.66 -26.72
N LYS A 19 12.78 -7.88 -26.43
CA LYS A 19 11.36 -8.18 -26.15
C LYS A 19 11.06 -8.36 -24.66
N GLN A 20 12.04 -8.20 -23.77
CA GLN A 20 11.90 -8.40 -22.34
C GLN A 20 11.76 -7.06 -21.62
N THR A 21 10.76 -6.93 -20.75
CA THR A 21 10.67 -5.79 -19.82
C THR A 21 11.61 -6.01 -18.65
N LEU A 22 12.53 -5.06 -18.43
CA LEU A 22 13.44 -5.08 -17.29
C LEU A 22 12.80 -4.45 -16.04
N GLY A 23 11.95 -3.45 -16.25
CA GLY A 23 11.20 -2.74 -15.21
C GLY A 23 10.58 -1.46 -15.77
N GLU A 24 10.20 -0.56 -14.88
CA GLU A 24 9.62 0.75 -15.20
C GLU A 24 10.14 1.81 -14.23
N LEU A 25 10.19 3.06 -14.67
CA LEU A 25 10.32 4.22 -13.78
C LEU A 25 8.93 4.83 -13.60
N ASP A 26 8.46 4.95 -12.36
CA ASP A 26 7.10 5.42 -12.07
C ASP A 26 6.89 6.86 -12.57
N ALA A 27 7.80 7.77 -12.19
CA ALA A 27 7.77 9.15 -12.66
C ALA A 27 9.17 9.77 -12.74
N VAL A 28 9.37 10.60 -13.77
CA VAL A 28 10.46 11.58 -13.81
C VAL A 28 9.82 12.96 -13.81
N ILE A 29 10.15 13.77 -12.81
CA ILE A 29 9.58 15.09 -12.59
C ILE A 29 10.68 16.14 -12.55
N GLU A 30 10.34 17.37 -12.89
CA GLU A 30 11.12 18.56 -12.60
C GLU A 30 10.46 19.27 -11.42
N TYR A 31 11.20 19.44 -10.33
CA TYR A 31 10.76 20.13 -9.12
C TYR A 31 11.84 21.11 -8.69
N ASP A 32 11.50 22.40 -8.58
CA ASP A 32 12.46 23.46 -8.26
C ASP A 32 13.72 23.44 -9.15
N LYS A 33 13.56 23.17 -10.45
CA LYS A 33 14.62 23.01 -11.48
C LYS A 33 15.53 21.79 -11.29
N GLU A 34 15.25 20.91 -10.32
CA GLU A 34 15.92 19.63 -10.18
C GLU A 34 15.12 18.53 -10.89
N VAL A 35 15.80 17.66 -11.64
CA VAL A 35 15.17 16.48 -12.23
C VAL A 35 15.22 15.34 -11.23
N ILE A 36 14.05 14.76 -10.93
CA ILE A 36 13.88 13.73 -9.92
C ILE A 36 13.24 12.51 -10.58
N HIS A 37 13.89 11.36 -10.48
CA HIS A 37 13.24 10.07 -10.61
C HIS A 37 12.55 9.74 -9.28
N LEU A 38 11.23 9.68 -9.30
CA LEU A 38 10.41 9.40 -8.13
C LEU A 38 9.79 8.01 -8.27
N GLU A 39 10.22 7.06 -7.43
CA GLU A 39 9.50 5.80 -7.24
C GLU A 39 8.36 6.04 -6.23
N ILE A 40 7.15 5.66 -6.60
CA ILE A 40 5.93 5.88 -5.83
C ILE A 40 5.37 4.54 -5.34
N ILE A 41 5.26 4.40 -4.02
CA ILE A 41 4.80 3.18 -3.39
C ILE A 41 3.67 3.53 -2.43
N TYR A 42 2.54 2.85 -2.60
CA TYR A 42 1.47 2.83 -1.60
C TYR A 42 1.08 1.38 -1.29
N LYS A 43 1.23 0.98 -0.02
CA LYS A 43 0.95 -0.39 0.44
C LYS A 43 0.08 -0.46 1.70
N PHE A 44 -0.47 -1.64 1.95
CA PHE A 44 -1.20 -1.99 3.17
C PHE A 44 -0.45 -3.15 3.81
N TYR A 45 -0.10 -3.03 5.08
CA TYR A 45 0.60 -4.08 5.81
C TYR A 45 -0.08 -4.38 7.14
N LEU A 46 -0.16 -5.67 7.45
CA LEU A 46 -0.70 -6.23 8.69
C LEU A 46 0.46 -6.76 9.51
N TYR A 47 0.47 -6.48 10.80
CA TYR A 47 1.46 -6.98 11.73
C TYR A 47 1.14 -8.42 12.15
N ASP A 48 2.08 -9.32 11.96
CA ASP A 48 2.00 -10.72 12.40
C ASP A 48 3.27 -11.05 13.19
N GLU A 49 3.11 -11.19 14.51
CA GLU A 49 4.23 -11.47 15.42
C GLU A 49 4.87 -12.84 15.22
N THR A 50 4.17 -13.76 14.56
CA THR A 50 4.68 -15.12 14.29
C THR A 50 5.72 -15.14 13.17
N LEU A 51 5.90 -14.02 12.46
CA LEU A 51 6.80 -13.90 11.31
C LEU A 51 8.16 -13.32 11.68
N GLY A 52 9.22 -14.08 11.40
CA GLY A 52 10.60 -13.61 11.51
C GLY A 52 10.97 -13.10 12.90
N THR A 53 12.09 -12.38 13.00
CA THR A 53 12.56 -11.84 14.28
C THR A 53 12.75 -10.33 14.26
N SER A 54 12.88 -9.74 13.07
CA SER A 54 12.97 -8.28 12.89
C SER A 54 11.60 -7.63 12.76
N GLU A 55 11.54 -6.34 13.08
CA GLU A 55 10.33 -5.52 12.93
C GLU A 55 9.78 -5.57 11.49
N LEU A 56 10.65 -5.47 10.48
CA LEU A 56 10.24 -5.41 9.06
C LEU A 56 9.68 -6.74 8.52
N GLU A 57 10.11 -7.87 9.07
CA GLU A 57 9.62 -9.20 8.67
C GLU A 57 8.19 -9.45 9.13
N ARG A 58 7.77 -8.79 10.21
CA ARG A 58 6.44 -8.93 10.80
C ARG A 58 5.34 -8.23 10.03
N TRP A 59 5.67 -7.46 9.00
CA TRP A 59 4.69 -6.70 8.20
C TRP A 59 4.43 -7.37 6.86
N ILE A 60 3.23 -7.93 6.72
CA ILE A 60 2.77 -8.69 5.55
C ILE A 60 1.58 -8.04 4.88
N GLY A 61 1.43 -8.21 3.57
CA GLY A 61 0.24 -7.78 2.85
C GLY A 61 -1.01 -8.52 3.35
N PRO A 62 -2.23 -7.95 3.22
CA PRO A 62 -3.45 -8.54 3.77
C PRO A 62 -3.70 -9.98 3.33
N ASN A 63 -3.26 -10.31 2.12
CA ASN A 63 -3.41 -11.63 1.49
C ASN A 63 -2.14 -12.48 1.52
N ARG A 64 -1.11 -12.11 2.31
CA ARG A 64 0.19 -12.79 2.43
C ARG A 64 0.98 -12.97 1.11
N ASN A 65 0.65 -12.20 0.07
CA ASN A 65 1.33 -12.27 -1.24
C ASN A 65 2.59 -11.39 -1.34
N ASP A 66 2.75 -10.46 -0.41
CA ASP A 66 3.92 -9.58 -0.31
C ASP A 66 4.22 -9.26 1.15
N SER A 67 5.43 -8.78 1.42
CA SER A 67 5.83 -8.26 2.73
C SER A 67 6.61 -6.95 2.60
N LEU A 68 6.69 -6.20 3.69
CA LEU A 68 7.43 -4.95 3.75
C LEU A 68 8.91 -5.17 3.43
N ILE A 69 9.53 -6.17 4.07
CA ILE A 69 10.93 -6.52 3.83
C ILE A 69 11.19 -6.92 2.37
N GLN A 70 10.29 -7.67 1.73
CA GLN A 70 10.40 -8.02 0.31
C GLN A 70 10.29 -6.79 -0.58
N LYS A 71 9.36 -5.86 -0.30
CA LYS A 71 9.20 -4.64 -1.10
C LYS A 71 10.41 -3.71 -0.96
N ILE A 72 10.94 -3.53 0.25
CA ILE A 72 12.17 -2.74 0.49
C ILE A 72 13.37 -3.38 -0.22
N THR A 73 13.52 -4.70 -0.13
CA THR A 73 14.62 -5.43 -0.78
C THR A 73 14.53 -5.30 -2.30
N LYS A 74 13.34 -5.45 -2.90
CA LYS A 74 13.12 -5.26 -4.33
C LYS A 74 13.40 -3.82 -4.77
N LEU A 75 12.96 -2.83 -3.99
CA LEU A 75 13.22 -1.42 -4.26
C LEU A 75 14.72 -1.15 -4.32
N LYS A 76 15.46 -1.55 -3.28
CA LYS A 76 16.91 -1.33 -3.15
C LYS A 76 17.72 -2.05 -4.24
N ASN A 77 17.37 -3.29 -4.54
CA ASN A 77 18.22 -4.16 -5.36
C ASN A 77 17.79 -4.22 -6.84
N LYS A 78 16.59 -3.74 -7.19
CA LYS A 78 16.06 -3.81 -8.56
C LYS A 78 15.56 -2.47 -9.08
N GLN A 79 14.61 -1.83 -8.40
CA GLN A 79 13.97 -0.61 -8.92
C GLN A 79 14.93 0.60 -8.93
N LEU A 80 15.59 0.89 -7.81
CA LEU A 80 16.53 2.02 -7.76
C LEU A 80 17.74 1.82 -8.69
N PRO A 81 18.35 0.63 -8.78
CA PRO A 81 19.43 0.41 -9.74
C PRO A 81 19.01 0.50 -11.22
N LEU A 82 17.72 0.36 -11.54
CA LEU A 82 17.23 0.36 -12.92
C LEU A 82 17.58 1.65 -13.67
N LEU A 83 17.52 2.80 -12.98
CA LEU A 83 17.90 4.09 -13.55
C LEU A 83 19.31 4.04 -14.16
N TYR A 84 20.25 3.32 -13.55
CA TYR A 84 21.64 3.28 -14.00
C TYR A 84 21.96 2.18 -15.02
N SER A 85 20.95 1.41 -15.44
CA SER A 85 21.11 0.38 -16.49
C SER A 85 21.43 1.01 -17.84
N THR A 86 22.12 0.27 -18.71
CA THR A 86 22.46 0.72 -20.06
C THR A 86 21.20 1.01 -20.89
N GLU A 87 20.19 0.18 -20.73
CA GLU A 87 18.90 0.30 -21.41
C GLU A 87 18.18 1.58 -20.97
N CYS A 88 18.12 1.86 -19.66
CA CYS A 88 17.52 3.08 -19.15
C CYS A 88 18.27 4.34 -19.62
N LYS A 89 19.61 4.31 -19.65
CA LYS A 89 20.42 5.43 -20.18
C LYS A 89 20.07 5.78 -21.62
N SER A 90 19.85 4.78 -22.49
CA SER A 90 19.45 5.03 -23.88
C SER A 90 18.13 5.79 -23.93
N VAL A 91 17.12 5.30 -23.20
CA VAL A 91 15.77 5.90 -23.19
C VAL A 91 15.79 7.31 -22.61
N ILE A 92 16.52 7.54 -21.52
CA ILE A 92 16.67 8.87 -20.88
C ILE A 92 17.35 9.87 -21.82
N ASN A 93 18.37 9.44 -22.58
CA ASN A 93 19.05 10.29 -23.55
C ASN A 93 18.15 10.66 -24.76
N GLU A 94 17.31 9.73 -25.22
CA GLU A 94 16.31 9.99 -26.27
C GLU A 94 15.30 11.07 -25.85
N LEU A 95 15.00 11.12 -24.54
CA LEU A 95 14.17 12.15 -23.92
C LEU A 95 14.91 13.48 -23.67
N ARG A 96 16.19 13.58 -24.07
CA ARG A 96 17.07 14.74 -23.87
C ARG A 96 17.27 15.12 -22.40
N LEU A 97 17.22 14.14 -21.51
CA LEU A 97 17.51 14.31 -20.09
C LEU A 97 18.93 13.82 -19.78
N ASP A 98 19.63 14.51 -18.89
CA ASP A 98 20.95 14.09 -18.42
C ASP A 98 20.80 13.22 -17.18
N ILE A 99 21.07 11.92 -17.33
CA ILE A 99 20.97 10.95 -16.24
C ILE A 99 21.85 11.27 -15.02
N SER A 100 22.97 11.98 -15.22
CA SER A 100 23.87 12.35 -14.13
C SER A 100 23.28 13.45 -13.23
N SER A 101 22.32 14.20 -13.76
CA SER A 101 21.59 15.25 -13.02
C SER A 101 20.34 14.73 -12.30
N ILE A 102 19.91 13.49 -12.59
CA ILE A 102 18.67 12.93 -12.04
C ILE A 102 18.90 12.47 -10.60
N GLN A 103 18.21 13.11 -9.66
CA GLN A 103 18.15 12.64 -8.28
C GLN A 103 17.14 11.51 -8.13
N GLN A 104 17.45 10.49 -7.34
CA GLN A 104 16.49 9.45 -7.00
C GLN A 104 15.80 9.76 -5.69
N ARG A 105 14.47 9.75 -5.69
CA ARG A 105 13.65 9.88 -4.48
C ARG A 105 12.61 8.75 -4.44
N VAL A 106 12.18 8.44 -3.23
CA VAL A 106 11.16 7.42 -2.99
C VAL A 106 10.03 8.05 -2.18
N LEU A 107 8.81 7.97 -2.69
CA LEU A 107 7.60 8.24 -1.95
C LEU A 107 7.02 6.92 -1.46
N PHE A 108 7.40 6.50 -0.26
CA PHE A 108 6.87 5.27 0.36
C PHE A 108 5.78 5.62 1.37
N LYS A 109 4.52 5.38 1.00
CA LYS A 109 3.38 5.45 1.90
C LYS A 109 2.87 4.04 2.23
N ALA A 110 2.46 3.84 3.48
CA ALA A 110 1.78 2.62 3.89
C ALA A 110 0.73 2.91 4.94
N GLN A 111 -0.36 2.14 4.90
CA GLN A 111 -1.28 2.01 6.03
C GLN A 111 -0.95 0.73 6.78
N LEU A 112 -0.74 0.86 8.08
CA LEU A 112 -0.38 -0.22 8.98
C LEU A 112 -1.61 -0.66 9.79
N TYR A 113 -1.78 -1.97 9.93
CA TYR A 113 -2.88 -2.59 10.65
C TYR A 113 -2.33 -3.57 11.68
N VAL A 114 -2.68 -3.35 12.95
CA VAL A 114 -2.24 -4.19 14.08
C VAL A 114 -3.30 -5.23 14.43
N PRO A 115 -2.97 -6.32 15.16
CA PRO A 115 -4.00 -7.24 15.61
C PRO A 115 -5.00 -6.53 16.52
N TYR A 116 -6.27 -6.88 16.42
CA TYR A 116 -7.31 -6.29 17.26
C TYR A 116 -7.01 -6.46 18.75
N GLN A 117 -7.14 -5.37 19.50
CA GLN A 117 -6.82 -5.28 20.94
C GLN A 117 -5.37 -5.62 21.31
N ALA A 118 -4.44 -5.66 20.34
CA ALA A 118 -3.02 -5.85 20.60
C ALA A 118 -2.26 -4.52 20.58
N THR A 119 -1.19 -4.45 21.37
CA THR A 119 -0.21 -3.36 21.30
C THR A 119 1.00 -3.83 20.53
N VAL A 120 1.44 -3.04 19.55
CA VAL A 120 2.66 -3.32 18.77
C VAL A 120 3.70 -2.28 19.10
N ASN A 121 4.94 -2.72 19.32
CA ASN A 121 6.06 -1.82 19.56
C ASN A 121 6.77 -1.52 18.24
N PHE A 122 6.80 -0.24 17.88
CA PHE A 122 7.48 0.28 16.70
C PHE A 122 8.88 0.77 17.07
N LYS A 123 9.89 0.34 16.33
CA LYS A 123 11.29 0.77 16.52
C LYS A 123 11.73 1.72 15.42
N ASN A 124 11.51 1.35 14.17
CA ASN A 124 11.97 2.09 12.99
C ASN A 124 10.81 2.62 12.15
N LEU A 125 9.62 2.03 12.27
CA LEU A 125 8.46 2.45 11.50
C LEU A 125 7.72 3.59 12.21
N ASN A 126 7.11 4.46 11.40
CA ASN A 126 6.30 5.56 11.89
C ASN A 126 4.95 5.01 12.40
N GLU A 127 4.74 5.04 13.72
CA GLU A 127 3.49 4.63 14.37
C GLU A 127 2.27 5.43 13.88
N ALA A 128 2.46 6.68 13.43
CA ALA A 128 1.37 7.48 12.86
C ALA A 128 0.81 6.90 11.54
N CYS A 129 1.47 5.90 10.95
CA CYS A 129 0.94 5.16 9.80
C CYS A 129 -0.07 4.07 10.20
N VAL A 130 -0.32 3.82 11.49
CA VAL A 130 -1.35 2.91 11.94
C VAL A 130 -2.73 3.50 11.65
N CYS A 131 -3.48 2.85 10.78
CA CYS A 131 -4.80 3.31 10.33
C CYS A 131 -5.95 2.46 10.88
N GLY A 132 -5.65 1.38 11.58
CA GLY A 132 -6.66 0.47 12.08
C GLY A 132 -6.07 -0.85 12.57
N PHE A 133 -6.91 -1.86 12.58
CA PHE A 133 -6.55 -3.20 13.04
C PHE A 133 -6.99 -4.29 12.06
N TYR A 134 -6.69 -5.54 12.35
CA TYR A 134 -7.31 -6.66 11.66
C TYR A 134 -7.91 -7.63 12.66
N ILE A 135 -8.95 -8.34 12.22
CA ILE A 135 -9.66 -9.37 12.98
C ILE A 135 -9.73 -10.67 12.17
N HIS A 136 -9.85 -11.78 12.89
CA HIS A 136 -10.24 -13.07 12.32
C HIS A 136 -11.76 -13.22 12.32
N LYS A 137 -12.26 -14.21 11.57
CA LYS A 137 -13.68 -14.51 11.43
C LYS A 137 -14.39 -14.69 12.77
N GLU A 138 -13.70 -15.31 13.73
CA GLU A 138 -14.24 -15.65 15.05
C GLU A 138 -14.53 -14.39 15.88
N GLN A 139 -13.78 -13.30 15.62
CA GLN A 139 -13.91 -12.02 16.32
C GLN A 139 -15.02 -11.14 15.73
N LEU A 140 -15.60 -11.50 14.58
CA LEU A 140 -16.73 -10.74 14.00
C LEU A 140 -17.91 -10.61 14.96
N ASP A 141 -18.13 -11.64 15.77
CA ASP A 141 -19.24 -11.70 16.70
C ASP A 141 -19.18 -10.61 17.79
N GLU A 142 -18.02 -9.98 18.01
CA GLU A 142 -17.85 -8.82 18.90
C GLU A 142 -18.51 -7.55 18.34
N PHE A 143 -18.80 -7.52 17.03
CA PHE A 143 -19.34 -6.36 16.32
C PHE A 143 -20.80 -6.55 15.86
N LYS A 144 -21.55 -7.49 16.46
CA LYS A 144 -22.94 -7.84 16.07
C LYS A 144 -23.91 -6.66 15.97
N THR A 145 -23.71 -5.64 16.81
CA THR A 145 -24.58 -4.45 16.85
C THR A 145 -24.09 -3.32 15.94
N SER A 146 -22.98 -3.52 15.23
CA SER A 146 -22.40 -2.52 14.33
C SER A 146 -22.96 -2.62 12.91
N LEU A 147 -22.72 -1.58 12.13
CA LEU A 147 -22.95 -1.55 10.70
C LEU A 147 -21.61 -1.67 9.95
N PHE A 148 -21.66 -2.17 8.72
CA PHE A 148 -20.47 -2.52 7.96
C PHE A 148 -20.51 -1.97 6.54
N TYR A 149 -19.35 -1.63 6.01
CA TYR A 149 -19.18 -1.30 4.59
C TYR A 149 -17.87 -1.91 4.09
N MET A 150 -17.91 -2.49 2.89
CA MET A 150 -16.72 -3.06 2.24
C MET A 150 -16.35 -2.18 1.04
N PRO A 151 -15.46 -1.20 1.21
CA PRO A 151 -15.03 -0.37 0.10
C PRO A 151 -14.36 -1.23 -0.98
N PRO A 152 -14.61 -0.95 -2.27
CA PRO A 152 -13.83 -1.54 -3.35
C PRO A 152 -12.35 -1.15 -3.20
N LYS A 153 -11.46 -1.93 -3.83
CA LYS A 153 -10.01 -1.80 -3.60
C LYS A 153 -9.45 -0.40 -3.89
N LEU A 154 -9.99 0.31 -4.87
CA LEU A 154 -9.57 1.68 -5.20
C LEU A 154 -9.94 2.69 -4.10
N ASP A 155 -10.91 2.36 -3.26
CA ASP A 155 -11.41 3.24 -2.20
C ASP A 155 -10.73 2.96 -0.87
N TRP A 156 -9.81 1.97 -0.80
CA TRP A 156 -9.06 1.68 0.42
C TRP A 156 -8.16 2.86 0.84
N PHE A 157 -7.81 3.75 -0.09
CA PHE A 157 -7.02 4.95 0.17
C PHE A 157 -7.84 6.10 0.77
N LEU A 158 -9.17 6.02 0.69
CA LEU A 158 -10.03 7.08 1.18
C LEU A 158 -10.05 7.09 2.71
N GLU A 159 -10.18 8.30 3.23
CA GLU A 159 -10.68 8.51 4.58
C GLU A 159 -12.12 8.02 4.67
N ILE A 160 -12.51 7.60 5.86
CA ILE A 160 -13.88 7.13 6.10
C ILE A 160 -14.87 8.25 5.74
N ASN A 161 -15.86 7.91 4.93
CA ASN A 161 -17.01 8.76 4.70
C ASN A 161 -18.28 8.02 5.17
N ASP A 162 -19.24 8.78 5.68
CA ASP A 162 -20.46 8.21 6.25
C ASP A 162 -21.59 8.05 5.22
N ASP A 163 -21.39 8.61 4.02
CA ASP A 163 -22.34 8.57 2.89
C ASP A 163 -22.16 7.31 2.05
N VAL A 164 -22.30 6.15 2.71
CA VAL A 164 -22.24 4.82 2.07
C VAL A 164 -23.43 3.98 2.46
N LYS A 165 -23.73 2.99 1.63
CA LYS A 165 -24.77 2.00 1.93
C LYS A 165 -24.26 1.00 2.96
N TRP A 166 -24.48 1.32 4.22
CA TRP A 166 -24.17 0.46 5.36
C TRP A 166 -24.99 -0.84 5.35
N LEU A 167 -24.32 -1.95 5.63
CA LEU A 167 -24.88 -3.29 5.79
C LEU A 167 -25.04 -3.59 7.28
N ASN A 168 -26.12 -4.28 7.65
CA ASN A 168 -26.22 -4.89 8.97
C ASN A 168 -25.31 -6.12 9.08
N PHE A 169 -25.12 -6.62 10.30
CA PHE A 169 -24.25 -7.75 10.58
C PHE A 169 -24.56 -9.00 9.75
N GLU A 170 -25.83 -9.40 9.61
CA GLU A 170 -26.20 -10.63 8.89
C GLU A 170 -25.93 -10.54 7.39
N SER A 171 -26.29 -9.41 6.76
CA SER A 171 -25.99 -9.14 5.36
C SER A 171 -24.48 -9.09 5.11
N PHE A 172 -23.75 -8.34 5.93
CA PHE A 172 -22.29 -8.25 5.82
C PHE A 172 -21.62 -9.61 6.01
N LYS A 173 -22.03 -10.38 7.03
CA LYS A 173 -21.49 -11.72 7.31
C LYS A 173 -21.71 -12.66 6.13
N THR A 174 -22.82 -12.56 5.42
CA THR A 174 -23.08 -13.34 4.21
C THR A 174 -22.10 -12.97 3.09
N ASP A 175 -21.97 -11.67 2.83
CA ASP A 175 -21.15 -11.15 1.72
C ASP A 175 -19.65 -11.39 1.95
N VAL A 176 -19.15 -11.09 3.15
CA VAL A 176 -17.72 -11.16 3.44
C VAL A 176 -17.17 -12.59 3.39
N MET A 177 -18.01 -13.60 3.65
CA MET A 177 -17.60 -15.01 3.58
C MET A 177 -17.22 -15.44 2.16
N VAL A 178 -17.76 -14.79 1.13
CA VAL A 178 -17.37 -15.04 -0.27
C VAL A 178 -15.88 -14.70 -0.47
N PHE A 179 -15.43 -13.58 0.11
CA PHE A 179 -14.04 -13.14 0.04
C PHE A 179 -13.10 -14.08 0.83
N LEU A 180 -13.46 -14.42 2.06
CA LEU A 180 -12.63 -15.29 2.89
C LEU A 180 -12.47 -16.68 2.27
N LYS A 181 -13.54 -17.26 1.72
CA LYS A 181 -13.48 -18.53 0.98
C LYS A 181 -12.60 -18.47 -0.27
N ALA A 182 -12.43 -17.29 -0.85
CA ALA A 182 -11.53 -17.04 -1.98
C ALA A 182 -10.10 -16.64 -1.55
N SER A 183 -9.75 -16.83 -0.27
CA SER A 183 -8.48 -16.40 0.32
C SER A 183 -8.19 -14.92 0.07
N LYS A 184 -9.22 -14.08 0.25
CA LYS A 184 -9.14 -12.62 0.19
C LYS A 184 -9.48 -12.03 1.54
N SER A 185 -8.62 -11.14 2.02
CA SER A 185 -8.80 -10.34 3.23
C SER A 185 -9.32 -8.95 2.82
N PRO A 186 -10.63 -8.70 2.84
CA PRO A 186 -11.18 -7.40 2.48
C PRO A 186 -10.91 -6.37 3.57
N LEU A 187 -10.79 -5.10 3.14
CA LEU A 187 -10.91 -3.96 4.03
C LEU A 187 -12.38 -3.70 4.33
N VAL A 188 -12.67 -3.37 5.58
CA VAL A 188 -14.01 -3.20 6.12
C VAL A 188 -14.02 -1.94 6.97
N TRP A 189 -15.05 -1.12 6.79
CA TRP A 189 -15.41 -0.06 7.73
C TRP A 189 -16.47 -0.60 8.68
N ILE A 190 -16.28 -0.38 9.97
CA ILE A 190 -17.19 -0.82 11.03
C ILE A 190 -17.71 0.41 11.75
N LYS A 191 -18.98 0.73 11.57
CA LYS A 191 -19.67 1.82 12.27
C LYS A 191 -20.31 1.27 13.53
N GLN A 192 -19.74 1.65 14.67
CA GLN A 192 -20.19 1.22 15.98
C GLN A 192 -21.46 1.97 16.41
N PRO A 193 -22.23 1.47 17.40
CA PRO A 193 -23.45 2.13 17.88
C PRO A 193 -23.26 3.55 18.44
N ASN A 194 -22.02 3.92 18.79
CA ASN A 194 -21.65 5.26 19.25
C ASN A 194 -21.25 6.19 18.08
N GLU A 195 -21.57 5.82 16.84
CA GLU A 195 -21.22 6.52 15.59
C GLU A 195 -19.72 6.58 15.28
N HIS A 196 -18.86 5.94 16.08
CA HIS A 196 -17.45 5.83 15.78
C HIS A 196 -17.22 4.81 14.67
N VAL A 197 -16.46 5.20 13.65
CA VAL A 197 -16.16 4.32 12.52
C VAL A 197 -14.71 3.86 12.57
N LEU A 198 -14.53 2.55 12.50
CA LEU A 198 -13.25 1.87 12.55
C LEU A 198 -12.89 1.34 11.17
N LYS A 199 -11.60 1.38 10.84
CA LYS A 199 -11.05 0.74 9.64
C LYS A 199 -10.38 -0.57 10.04
N CYS A 200 -10.76 -1.66 9.37
CA CYS A 200 -10.31 -2.99 9.75
C CYS A 200 -10.07 -3.87 8.51
N PHE A 201 -9.13 -4.80 8.59
CA PHE A 201 -9.08 -5.95 7.68
C PHE A 201 -9.72 -7.18 8.32
N LEU A 202 -10.58 -7.88 7.60
CA LEU A 202 -10.99 -9.23 7.99
C LEU A 202 -10.08 -10.23 7.28
N VAL A 203 -9.25 -10.97 8.02
CA VAL A 203 -8.27 -11.88 7.43
C VAL A 203 -8.83 -13.29 7.19
N TRP A 204 -8.38 -13.94 6.11
CA TRP A 204 -8.79 -15.32 5.78
C TRP A 204 -7.92 -16.40 6.40
N TRP A 205 -6.73 -16.02 6.88
CA TRP A 205 -5.69 -16.92 7.39
C TRP A 205 -5.71 -17.02 8.91
#